data_AF-A0A3G6MVQ0-F1
#
_entry.id   AF-A0A3G6MVQ0-F1
#
_cell.length_a   1.000
_cell.length_b   1.000
_cell.length_c   1.000
_cell.angle_alpha   90.00
_cell.angle_beta   90.00
_cell.angle_gamma   90.00
#
_symmetry.space_group_name_H-M   'P 1'
#
loop_
_entity.id
_entity.type
_entity.pdbx_description
1 polymer ?
#
loop_
_entity_poly.entity_id
_entity_poly.type
_entity_poly.pdbx_seq_one_letter_code
_entity_poly.pdbx_strand_id
1 'polypeptide(L)'
;MWYFKYSPEILFPYGPMKFSGLPGLIIKITDDKGDFDFELVKSVSDTQLKGKLVNIKKGRYTDAIETTQPKLKQAQRNSAANAAAVLASYGTTIIEGQEMLRQREKAREKAREENKKYANPLELEN
;
A
#
# COMPACT_ATOMS: atom_id res chain seq x y z
N MET A 1 15.01 -14.49 -5.45
CA MET A 1 15.40 -13.83 -6.73
C MET A 1 14.22 -13.98 -7.68
N TRP A 2 13.82 -12.92 -8.39
CA TRP A 2 12.59 -12.96 -9.20
C TRP A 2 12.89 -13.06 -10.70
N TYR A 3 12.09 -13.87 -11.41
CA TYR A 3 12.15 -14.02 -12.87
C TYR A 3 10.92 -13.43 -13.53
N PHE A 4 11.11 -12.77 -14.68
CA PHE A 4 10.05 -12.05 -15.38
C PHE A 4 10.01 -12.42 -16.85
N LYS A 5 8.80 -12.45 -17.40
CA LYS A 5 8.56 -12.42 -18.84
C LYS A 5 7.70 -11.21 -19.17
N TYR A 6 8.12 -10.43 -20.16
CA TYR A 6 7.43 -9.21 -20.59
C TYR A 6 7.21 -9.22 -22.11
N SER A 7 6.17 -8.53 -22.54
CA SER A 7 5.83 -8.35 -23.96
C SER A 7 6.30 -6.97 -24.44
N PRO A 8 7.37 -6.88 -25.25
CA PRO A 8 7.89 -5.61 -25.77
C PRO A 8 6.98 -4.97 -26.82
N GLU A 9 6.10 -5.76 -27.45
CA GLU A 9 5.14 -5.28 -28.45
C GLU A 9 4.02 -4.43 -27.82
N ILE A 10 3.77 -4.63 -26.53
CA ILE A 10 2.79 -3.88 -25.76
C ILE A 10 3.54 -2.89 -24.87
N LEU A 11 3.68 -1.66 -25.36
CA LEU A 11 4.35 -0.55 -24.70
C LEU A 11 3.53 0.02 -23.52
N PHE A 12 3.13 -0.84 -22.58
CA PHE A 12 2.66 -0.43 -21.27
C PHE A 12 3.78 -0.67 -20.26
N PRO A 13 4.67 0.32 -20.01
CA PRO A 13 5.72 0.21 -19.00
C PRO A 13 5.19 0.22 -17.55
N TYR A 14 3.88 0.01 -17.38
CA TYR A 14 3.16 0.02 -16.12
C TYR A 14 2.97 -1.43 -15.64
N GLY A 15 3.92 -1.89 -14.85
CA GLY A 15 3.80 -3.11 -14.05
C GLY A 15 3.33 -2.80 -12.62
N PRO A 16 2.95 -3.81 -11.82
CA PRO A 16 2.65 -3.62 -10.41
C PRO A 16 3.82 -2.94 -9.67
N MET A 17 3.47 -2.04 -8.74
CA MET A 17 4.28 -1.12 -7.89
C MET A 17 5.82 -1.18 -7.87
N LYS A 18 6.47 -2.35 -7.88
CA LYS A 18 7.95 -2.49 -7.85
C LYS A 18 8.60 -2.81 -9.22
N PHE A 19 7.79 -3.06 -10.25
CA PHE A 19 8.26 -3.50 -11.57
C PHE A 19 8.05 -2.46 -12.68
N SER A 20 7.93 -1.19 -12.31
CA SER A 20 7.93 -0.08 -13.25
C SER A 20 9.32 0.09 -13.88
N GLY A 21 9.38 0.27 -15.21
CA GLY A 21 10.64 0.56 -15.92
C GLY A 21 11.12 -0.54 -16.89
N LEU A 22 10.45 -1.69 -16.95
CA LEU A 22 10.68 -2.68 -18.01
C LEU A 22 10.03 -2.22 -19.33
N PRO A 23 10.68 -2.47 -20.49
CA PRO A 23 10.19 -2.03 -21.79
C PRO A 23 9.07 -2.95 -22.30
N GLY A 24 7.94 -2.99 -21.60
CA GLY A 24 6.76 -3.76 -22.01
C GLY A 24 5.89 -4.24 -20.86
N LEU A 25 4.69 -4.73 -21.20
CA LEU A 25 3.75 -5.28 -20.22
C LEU A 25 4.30 -6.59 -19.63
N ILE A 26 4.34 -6.70 -18.30
CA ILE A 26 4.72 -7.92 -17.61
C ILE A 26 3.57 -8.94 -17.73
N ILE A 27 3.88 -10.11 -18.30
CA ILE A 27 2.90 -11.18 -18.51
C ILE A 27 3.04 -12.33 -17.50
N LYS A 28 4.23 -12.48 -16.90
CA LYS A 28 4.48 -13.51 -15.89
C LYS A 28 5.59 -13.09 -14.93
N ILE A 29 5.41 -13.39 -13.64
CA ILE A 29 6.36 -13.18 -12.55
C ILE A 29 6.45 -14.47 -11.74
N THR A 30 7.64 -15.01 -11.58
CA THR A 30 7.85 -16.24 -10.82
C THR A 30 8.99 -16.05 -9.83
N ASP A 31 8.80 -16.50 -8.60
CA ASP A 31 9.85 -16.53 -7.57
C ASP A 31 10.83 -17.68 -7.84
N ASP A 32 12.11 -17.52 -7.48
CA ASP A 32 13.14 -18.56 -7.66
C ASP A 32 12.87 -19.83 -6.86
N LYS A 33 12.16 -19.69 -5.72
CA LYS A 33 11.74 -20.83 -4.90
C LYS A 33 10.50 -21.55 -5.44
N GLY A 34 9.82 -20.96 -6.43
CA GLY A 34 8.57 -21.49 -6.99
C GLY A 34 7.36 -21.33 -6.06
N ASP A 35 7.50 -20.62 -4.94
CA ASP A 35 6.41 -20.39 -3.97
C ASP A 35 5.31 -19.47 -4.54
N PHE A 36 5.67 -18.61 -5.48
CA PHE A 36 4.77 -17.63 -6.09
C PHE A 36 4.93 -17.60 -7.61
N ASP A 37 3.82 -17.80 -8.31
CA ASP A 37 3.72 -17.68 -9.77
C ASP A 37 2.50 -16.84 -10.14
N PHE A 38 2.75 -15.66 -10.72
CA PHE A 38 1.72 -14.74 -11.16
C PHE A 38 1.73 -14.69 -12.68
N GLU A 39 0.60 -15.00 -13.30
CA GLU A 39 0.45 -14.99 -14.75
C GLU A 39 -0.75 -14.14 -15.18
N LEU A 40 -0.60 -13.43 -16.30
CA LEU A 40 -1.68 -12.69 -16.91
C LEU A 40 -2.69 -13.68 -17.53
N VAL A 41 -3.73 -14.01 -16.77
CA VAL A 41 -4.76 -14.97 -17.21
C VAL A 41 -5.65 -14.40 -18.32
N LYS A 42 -6.01 -13.11 -18.23
CA LYS A 42 -6.89 -12.48 -19.22
C LYS A 42 -6.71 -10.96 -19.24
N SER A 43 -6.63 -10.41 -20.44
CA SER A 43 -6.83 -8.98 -20.70
C SER A 43 -8.17 -8.80 -21.42
N VAL A 44 -9.03 -7.94 -20.90
CA VAL A 44 -10.32 -7.60 -21.51
C VAL A 44 -10.31 -6.15 -21.93
N SER A 45 -10.85 -5.88 -23.12
CA SER A 45 -11.09 -4.50 -23.55
C SER A 45 -12.03 -3.80 -22.57
N ASP A 46 -11.74 -2.53 -22.29
CA ASP A 46 -12.58 -1.65 -21.48
C ASP A 46 -14.05 -1.58 -21.97
N THR A 47 -14.29 -1.91 -23.24
CA THR A 47 -15.65 -2.05 -23.79
C THR A 47 -16.54 -3.03 -23.01
N GLN A 48 -15.96 -4.05 -22.35
CA GLN A 48 -16.67 -4.98 -21.45
C GLN A 48 -16.76 -4.49 -19.99
N LEU A 49 -16.08 -3.40 -19.65
CA LEU A 49 -16.15 -2.72 -18.36
C LEU A 49 -17.18 -1.59 -18.34
N LYS A 50 -17.78 -1.24 -19.50
CA LYS A 50 -18.89 -0.28 -19.59
C LYS A 50 -20.00 -0.65 -18.59
N GLY A 51 -20.21 0.23 -17.61
CA GLY A 51 -21.21 0.06 -16.54
C GLY A 51 -20.68 -0.52 -15.22
N LYS A 52 -19.43 -1.00 -15.17
CA LYS A 52 -18.77 -1.37 -13.91
C LYS A 52 -18.09 -0.14 -13.31
N LEU A 53 -18.82 0.57 -12.45
CA LEU A 53 -18.29 1.72 -11.72
C LEU A 53 -17.42 1.23 -10.55
N VAL A 54 -16.14 1.59 -10.57
CA VAL A 54 -15.31 1.49 -9.37
C VAL A 54 -15.64 2.70 -8.50
N ASN A 55 -16.21 2.47 -7.33
CA ASN A 55 -16.50 3.55 -6.39
C ASN A 55 -15.20 4.02 -5.73
N ILE A 56 -14.56 5.04 -6.31
CA ILE A 56 -13.42 5.70 -5.70
C ILE A 56 -13.97 6.81 -4.79
N LYS A 57 -13.60 6.80 -3.51
CA LYS A 57 -14.06 7.84 -2.56
C LYS A 57 -13.39 9.17 -2.91
N LYS A 58 -14.17 10.17 -3.32
CA LYS A 58 -13.71 11.52 -3.70
C LYS A 58 -12.66 12.11 -2.76
N GLY A 59 -12.89 12.02 -1.44
CA GLY A 59 -11.95 12.51 -0.43
C GLY A 59 -10.58 11.81 -0.37
N ARG A 60 -10.34 10.74 -1.15
CA ARG A 60 -8.99 10.15 -1.29
C ARG A 60 -8.10 10.87 -2.30
N TYR A 61 -8.67 11.72 -3.16
CA TYR A 61 -7.95 12.35 -4.27
C TYR A 61 -8.34 13.81 -4.52
N THR A 62 -9.39 14.33 -3.88
CA THR A 62 -9.64 15.78 -3.82
C THR A 62 -8.88 16.41 -2.67
N ASP A 63 -8.32 17.60 -2.89
CA ASP A 63 -7.55 18.38 -1.91
C ASP A 63 -6.30 17.64 -1.39
N ALA A 64 -5.81 16.66 -2.15
CA ALA A 64 -4.58 15.97 -1.85
C ALA A 64 -3.39 16.92 -2.02
N ILE A 65 -2.56 17.02 -0.98
CA ILE A 65 -1.31 17.80 -1.03
C ILE A 65 -0.27 16.95 -1.75
N GLU A 66 0.25 17.45 -2.87
CA GLU A 66 1.36 16.82 -3.56
C GLU A 66 2.56 16.70 -2.62
N THR A 67 3.09 15.49 -2.46
CA THR A 67 4.13 15.20 -1.48
C THR A 67 5.06 14.10 -1.97
N THR A 68 6.24 13.99 -1.35
CA THR A 68 7.19 12.93 -1.63
C THR A 68 7.06 11.82 -0.58
N GLN A 69 7.49 10.60 -0.91
CA GLN A 69 7.42 9.45 0.01
C GLN A 69 8.11 9.73 1.37
N PRO A 70 9.28 10.41 1.45
CA PRO A 70 9.88 10.80 2.72
C PRO A 70 9.01 11.77 3.52
N LYS A 71 8.44 12.80 2.86
CA LYS A 71 7.56 13.79 3.50
C LYS A 71 6.28 13.14 4.04
N LEU A 72 5.70 12.18 3.32
CA LEU A 72 4.55 11.41 3.78
C LEU A 72 4.88 10.60 5.05
N LYS A 73 6.01 9.87 5.05
CA LYS A 73 6.49 9.13 6.23
C LYS A 73 6.69 10.05 7.43
N GLN A 74 7.25 11.24 7.21
CA GLN A 74 7.43 12.23 8.26
C GLN A 74 6.11 12.78 8.80
N ALA A 75 5.16 13.14 7.92
CA ALA A 75 3.84 13.61 8.32
C ALA A 75 3.08 12.57 9.16
N GLN A 76 3.17 11.29 8.80
CA GLN A 76 2.60 10.19 9.58
C GLN A 76 3.23 10.06 10.96
N ARG A 77 4.57 10.18 11.06
CA ARG A 77 5.28 10.18 12.35
C ARG A 77 4.87 11.36 13.22
N ASN A 78 4.79 12.55 12.65
CA ASN A 78 4.39 13.77 13.36
C ASN A 78 2.94 13.67 13.85
N SER A 79 2.02 13.13 13.03
CA SER A 79 0.64 12.89 13.44
C SER A 79 0.54 11.89 14.59
N ALA A 80 1.34 10.82 14.56
CA ALA A 80 1.40 9.85 15.65
C ALA A 80 1.99 10.47 16.94
N ALA A 81 3.05 11.28 16.83
CA ALA A 81 3.67 11.96 17.96
C ALA A 81 2.73 12.98 18.62
N ASN A 82 1.87 13.64 17.83
CA ASN A 82 0.88 14.60 18.32
C ASN A 82 -0.38 13.95 18.95
N ALA A 83 -0.42 12.62 19.12
CA ALA A 83 -1.58 11.93 19.68
C ALA A 83 -1.92 12.39 21.12
N ALA A 84 -0.93 12.79 21.91
CA ALA A 84 -1.15 13.31 23.26
C ALA A 84 -1.88 14.67 23.27
N ALA A 85 -1.56 15.56 22.33
CA ALA A 85 -2.23 16.86 22.20
C ALA A 85 -3.69 16.71 21.76
N VAL A 86 -3.97 15.73 20.89
CA VAL A 86 -5.32 15.37 20.46
C VAL A 86 -6.14 14.80 21.62
N LEU A 87 -5.56 13.95 22.48
CA LEU A 87 -6.27 13.43 23.65
C LEU A 87 -6.54 14.50 24.71
N ALA A 88 -5.59 15.42 24.91
CA ALA A 88 -5.79 16.57 25.79
C ALA A 88 -6.94 17.46 25.30
N SER A 89 -7.11 17.65 23.98
CA SER A 89 -8.22 18.45 23.44
C SER A 89 -9.61 17.82 23.64
N TYR A 90 -9.69 16.50 23.87
CA TYR A 90 -10.95 15.81 24.21
C TYR A 90 -11.24 15.75 25.72
N GLY A 91 -10.47 16.47 26.56
CA GLY A 91 -10.70 16.53 28.01
C GLY A 91 -10.28 15.26 28.78
N THR A 92 -9.51 14.37 28.15
CA THR A 92 -8.97 13.17 28.82
C THR A 92 -7.77 13.54 29.70
N THR A 93 -7.70 13.00 30.92
CA THR A 93 -6.58 13.23 31.84
C THR A 93 -5.31 12.59 31.29
N ILE A 94 -4.16 13.29 31.38
CA ILE A 94 -2.91 12.91 30.70
C ILE A 94 -2.47 11.46 31.02
N ILE A 95 -2.73 10.97 32.22
CA ILE A 95 -2.35 9.62 32.69
C ILE A 95 -3.20 8.53 32.02
N GLU A 96 -4.53 8.69 32.02
CA GLU A 96 -5.46 7.75 31.38
C GLU A 96 -5.32 7.76 29.86
N GLY A 97 -5.07 8.94 29.28
CA GLY A 97 -4.74 9.11 27.87
C GLY A 97 -3.44 8.40 27.48
N GLN A 98 -2.40 8.47 28.31
CA GLN A 98 -1.12 7.78 28.06
C GLN A 98 -1.25 6.26 28.07
N GLU A 99 -2.04 5.71 29.01
CA GLU A 99 -2.27 4.27 29.09
C GLU A 99 -3.09 3.76 27.89
N MET A 100 -4.12 4.50 27.49
CA MET A 100 -4.92 4.21 26.29
C MET A 100 -4.07 4.27 25.00
N LEU A 101 -3.14 5.22 24.89
CA LEU A 101 -2.20 5.30 23.77
C LEU A 101 -1.28 4.08 23.71
N ARG A 102 -0.68 3.69 24.85
CA ARG A 102 0.19 2.49 24.92
C ARG A 102 -0.57 1.23 24.52
N GLN A 103 -1.81 1.06 24.97
CA GLN A 103 -2.63 -0.09 24.59
C GLN A 103 -2.98 -0.08 23.09
N ARG A 104 -3.35 1.09 22.53
CA ARG A 104 -3.59 1.25 21.09
C ARG A 104 -2.34 1.02 20.25
N GLU A 105 -1.17 1.45 20.73
CA GLU A 105 0.09 1.28 20.03
C GLU A 105 0.48 -0.20 19.99
N LYS A 106 0.39 -0.91 21.12
CA LYS A 106 0.56 -2.37 21.18
C LYS A 106 -0.44 -3.11 20.28
N ALA A 107 -1.71 -2.70 20.26
CA ALA A 107 -2.72 -3.30 19.40
C ALA A 107 -2.44 -3.05 17.91
N ARG A 108 -1.97 -1.84 17.55
CA ARG A 108 -1.53 -1.50 16.19
C ARG A 108 -0.29 -2.27 15.78
N GLU A 109 0.66 -2.46 16.68
CA GLU A 109 1.88 -3.22 16.42
C GLU A 109 1.55 -4.70 16.18
N LYS A 110 0.73 -5.30 17.04
CA LYS A 110 0.22 -6.66 16.87
C LYS A 110 -0.56 -6.82 15.55
N ALA A 111 -1.45 -5.87 15.23
CA ALA A 111 -2.17 -5.88 13.95
C ALA A 111 -1.23 -5.72 12.75
N ARG A 112 -0.16 -4.92 12.87
CA ARG A 112 0.88 -4.81 11.83
C ARG A 112 1.62 -6.13 11.66
N GLU A 113 2.00 -6.80 12.74
CA GLU A 113 2.65 -8.12 12.70
C GLU A 113 1.75 -9.21 12.11
N GLU A 114 0.47 -9.23 12.46
CA GLU A 114 -0.52 -10.13 11.86
C GLU A 114 -0.70 -9.84 10.37
N ASN A 115 -0.79 -8.57 9.99
CA ASN A 115 -0.90 -8.16 8.59
C ASN A 115 0.36 -8.45 7.77
N LYS A 116 1.56 -8.47 8.38
CA LYS A 116 2.80 -8.89 7.69
C LYS A 116 2.70 -10.32 7.16
N LYS A 117 1.92 -11.20 7.81
CA LYS A 117 1.70 -12.59 7.34
C LYS A 117 0.93 -12.67 6.03
N TYR A 118 0.14 -11.64 5.73
CA TYR A 118 -0.66 -11.52 4.51
C TYR A 118 -0.07 -10.48 3.55
N ALA A 119 1.09 -9.92 3.87
CA ALA A 119 1.77 -9.00 2.98
C ALA A 119 2.12 -9.76 1.69
N ASN A 120 1.89 -9.10 0.56
CA ASN A 120 2.29 -9.63 -0.72
C ASN A 120 3.82 -9.90 -0.67
N PRO A 121 4.30 -11.11 -1.00
CA PRO A 121 5.72 -11.43 -1.01
C PRO A 121 6.57 -10.45 -1.83
N LEU A 122 5.96 -9.86 -2.87
CA LEU A 122 6.55 -8.82 -3.70
C LEU A 122 6.85 -7.53 -2.90
N GLU A 123 6.14 -7.29 -1.80
CA GLU A 123 6.28 -6.12 -0.92
C GLU A 123 7.27 -6.32 0.23
N LEU A 124 7.72 -7.56 0.50
CA LEU A 124 8.50 -7.91 1.70
C LEU A 124 9.98 -7.53 1.70
N GLU A 125 10.47 -6.83 0.68
CA GLU A 125 11.83 -6.26 0.66
C GLU A 125 11.82 -4.72 0.56
N ASN A 126 12.09 -4.07 1.70
CA ASN A 126 13.27 -3.22 1.96
C ASN A 126 13.31 -2.86 3.46
#